data_AF-A0A0Q9LJM0-F1
#
_entry.id   AF-A0A0Q9LJM0-F1
#
_cell.length_a   1.000
_cell.length_b   1.000
_cell.length_c   1.000
_cell.angle_alpha   90.00
_cell.angle_beta   90.00
_cell.angle_gamma   90.00
#
_symmetry.space_group_name_H-M   'P 1'
#
loop_
_entity.id
_entity.type
_entity.pdbx_description
1 polymer ?
#
loop_
_entity_poly.entity_id
_entity_poly.type
_entity_poly.pdbx_seq_one_letter_code
_entity_poly.pdbx_strand_id
1 'polypeptide(L)'
;MRRSSFYFWLLTFLFISASSFYLIDLMTFRARPSGAISGNGNPAIIIILVAIPIYAVLLVMTSMFFYNVKRVTRIKKGLIIFFISLLLVFCVLGEINEVKWHLDTLNGGPNSSNSIIYRWGWFNQYTNTIFFNVNSFVFGIALSGMLGCILSIKKNRE
;
A
#
# COMPACT_ATOMS: atom_id res chain seq x y z
N MET A 1 4.42 -24.91 -9.95
CA MET A 1 2.98 -24.53 -9.99
C MET A 1 2.51 -24.48 -11.44
N ARG A 2 1.36 -25.09 -11.77
CA ARG A 2 0.77 -24.91 -13.12
C ARG A 2 0.45 -23.43 -13.32
N ARG A 3 0.65 -22.89 -14.54
CA ARG A 3 0.42 -21.45 -14.83
C ARG A 3 -0.96 -20.96 -14.38
N SER A 4 -2.00 -21.76 -14.59
CA SER A 4 -3.37 -21.44 -14.13
C SER A 4 -3.46 -21.29 -12.61
N SER A 5 -2.80 -22.15 -11.84
CA SER A 5 -2.75 -22.07 -10.38
C SER A 5 -1.99 -20.82 -9.92
N PHE A 6 -0.96 -20.38 -10.63
CA PHE A 6 -0.27 -19.11 -10.33
C PHE A 6 -1.19 -17.89 -10.43
N TYR A 7 -1.93 -17.77 -11.52
CA TYR A 7 -2.85 -16.64 -11.70
C TYR A 7 -3.99 -16.67 -10.68
N PHE A 8 -4.53 -17.86 -10.39
CA PHE A 8 -5.54 -18.03 -9.35
C PHE A 8 -5.03 -17.50 -8.01
N TRP A 9 -3.87 -17.97 -7.53
CA TRP A 9 -3.30 -17.51 -6.27
C TRP A 9 -2.96 -16.02 -6.29
N LEU A 10 -2.41 -15.49 -7.38
CA LEU A 10 -2.12 -14.06 -7.51
C LEU A 10 -3.39 -13.22 -7.32
N LEU A 11 -4.49 -13.61 -7.97
CA LEU A 11 -5.77 -12.93 -7.85
C LEU A 11 -6.38 -13.08 -6.45
N THR A 12 -6.25 -14.25 -5.83
CA THR A 12 -6.69 -14.48 -4.44
C THR A 12 -5.94 -13.57 -3.47
N PHE A 13 -4.60 -13.51 -3.55
CA PHE A 13 -3.79 -12.64 -2.69
C PHE A 13 -4.07 -11.15 -2.96
N LEU A 14 -4.33 -10.78 -4.23
CA LEU A 14 -4.74 -9.43 -4.59
C LEU A 14 -6.07 -9.06 -3.92
N PHE A 15 -7.08 -9.91 -4.04
CA PHE A 15 -8.40 -9.70 -3.45
C PHE A 15 -8.32 -9.59 -1.93
N ILE A 16 -7.66 -10.56 -1.27
CA ILE A 16 -7.55 -10.56 0.20
C ILE A 16 -6.80 -9.32 0.67
N SER A 17 -5.70 -8.94 0.01
CA SER A 17 -4.95 -7.73 0.40
C SER A 17 -5.78 -6.47 0.24
N ALA A 18 -6.52 -6.34 -0.87
CA ALA A 18 -7.41 -5.20 -1.10
C ALA A 18 -8.52 -5.13 -0.03
N SER A 19 -9.14 -6.27 0.29
CA SER A 19 -10.12 -6.37 1.37
C SER A 19 -9.51 -6.03 2.73
N SER A 20 -8.28 -6.46 3.03
CA SER A 20 -7.61 -6.13 4.28
C SER A 20 -7.32 -4.64 4.41
N PHE A 21 -6.84 -3.97 3.35
CA PHE A 21 -6.62 -2.52 3.37
C PHE A 21 -7.94 -1.76 3.56
N TYR A 22 -9.01 -2.21 2.90
CA TYR A 22 -10.35 -1.64 3.09
C TYR A 22 -10.86 -1.84 4.53
N LEU A 23 -10.67 -3.02 5.12
CA LEU A 23 -11.03 -3.28 6.51
C LEU A 23 -10.21 -2.43 7.50
N ILE A 24 -8.93 -2.17 7.20
CA ILE A 24 -8.10 -1.27 8.02
C ILE A 24 -8.68 0.15 8.01
N ASP A 25 -9.07 0.67 6.84
CA ASP A 25 -9.73 1.98 6.75
C ASP A 25 -11.04 2.01 7.55
N LEU A 26 -11.88 0.99 7.39
CA LEU A 26 -13.15 0.88 8.12
C LEU A 26 -12.96 0.83 9.65
N MET A 27 -11.90 0.18 10.12
CA MET A 27 -11.58 0.01 11.54
C MET A 27 -10.72 1.15 12.11
N THR A 28 -10.28 2.10 11.28
CA THR A 28 -9.52 3.27 11.74
C THR A 28 -10.46 4.35 12.25
N PHE A 29 -10.19 4.89 13.43
CA PHE A 29 -11.05 5.92 14.00
C PHE A 29 -10.93 7.23 13.24
N ARG A 30 -12.05 7.73 12.75
CA ARG A 30 -12.16 9.08 12.21
C ARG A 30 -12.37 10.05 13.37
N ALA A 31 -11.45 11.01 13.53
CA ALA A 31 -11.57 12.04 14.55
C ALA A 31 -12.88 12.81 14.35
N ARG A 32 -13.71 12.87 15.39
CA ARG A 32 -14.91 13.72 15.42
C ARG A 32 -14.59 14.94 16.28
N PRO A 33 -14.93 16.17 15.85
CA PRO A 33 -14.65 17.40 16.61
C PRO A 33 -15.16 17.41 18.06
N SER A 34 -16.12 16.55 18.39
CA SER A 34 -16.78 16.45 19.70
C SER A 34 -16.77 15.04 20.31
N GLY A 35 -16.04 14.08 19.72
CA GLY A 35 -16.10 12.67 20.12
C GLY A 35 -15.03 12.32 21.14
N ALA A 36 -15.45 11.72 22.27
CA ALA A 36 -14.53 11.12 23.25
C ALA A 36 -13.59 10.10 22.60
N ILE A 37 -12.37 10.00 23.14
CA ILE A 37 -11.39 8.96 22.79
C ILE A 37 -12.02 7.60 23.12
N SER A 38 -12.21 6.76 22.11
CA SER A 38 -12.64 5.37 22.33
C SER A 38 -11.60 4.66 23.20
N GLY A 39 -12.00 4.16 24.37
CA GLY A 39 -11.15 3.37 25.26
C GLY A 39 -10.86 1.94 24.75
N ASN A 40 -11.32 1.59 23.54
CA ASN A 40 -11.25 0.23 23.00
C ASN A 40 -9.93 -0.09 22.27
N GLY A 41 -8.93 0.81 22.32
CA GLY A 41 -7.62 0.64 21.68
C GLY A 41 -7.66 0.73 20.15
N ASN A 42 -6.64 0.21 19.45
CA ASN A 42 -6.54 0.23 17.98
C ASN A 42 -7.07 -1.08 17.35
N PRO A 43 -8.37 -1.23 17.04
CA PRO A 43 -8.93 -2.48 16.53
C PRO A 43 -8.32 -2.90 15.19
N ALA A 44 -7.88 -1.94 14.38
CA ALA A 44 -7.24 -2.23 13.09
C ALA A 44 -5.91 -2.97 13.22
N ILE A 45 -5.25 -2.95 14.39
CA ILE A 45 -3.90 -3.51 14.53
C ILE A 45 -3.84 -5.03 14.28
N ILE A 46 -4.90 -5.76 14.67
CA ILE A 46 -5.00 -7.20 14.43
C ILE A 46 -5.08 -7.46 12.92
N ILE A 47 -5.87 -6.66 12.21
CA ILE A 47 -5.99 -6.76 10.75
C ILE A 47 -4.66 -6.38 10.10
N ILE A 48 -3.97 -5.34 10.56
CA ILE A 48 -2.66 -4.93 10.05
C ILE A 48 -1.63 -6.06 10.19
N LEU A 49 -1.56 -6.70 11.36
CA LEU A 49 -0.62 -7.81 11.60
C LEU A 49 -0.82 -8.98 10.63
N VAL A 50 -2.06 -9.26 10.25
CA VAL A 50 -2.39 -10.31 9.27
C VAL A 50 -2.23 -9.81 7.82
N ALA A 51 -2.55 -8.55 7.54
CA ALA A 51 -2.50 -7.95 6.21
C ALA A 51 -1.06 -7.84 5.67
N ILE A 52 -0.10 -7.47 6.53
CA ILE A 52 1.31 -7.29 6.13
C ILE A 52 1.90 -8.54 5.46
N PRO A 53 1.88 -9.74 6.07
CA PRO A 53 2.45 -10.92 5.42
C PRO A 53 1.70 -11.33 4.15
N ILE A 54 0.37 -11.19 4.12
CA ILE A 54 -0.45 -11.47 2.92
C ILE A 54 -0.06 -10.53 1.78
N TYR A 55 0.07 -9.24 2.07
CA TYR A 55 0.48 -8.23 1.10
C TYR A 55 1.93 -8.46 0.64
N ALA A 56 2.84 -8.84 1.53
CA ALA A 56 4.22 -9.19 1.16
C ALA A 56 4.27 -10.35 0.15
N VAL A 57 3.44 -11.39 0.34
CA VAL A 57 3.31 -12.49 -0.63
C VAL A 57 2.79 -11.97 -1.98
N LEU A 58 1.77 -11.11 -1.98
CA LEU A 58 1.27 -10.47 -3.20
C LEU A 58 2.38 -9.70 -3.93
N LEU A 59 3.19 -8.92 -3.21
CA LEU A 59 4.30 -8.18 -3.80
C LEU A 59 5.28 -9.14 -4.47
N VAL A 60 5.73 -10.20 -3.79
CA VAL A 60 6.67 -11.18 -4.35
C VAL A 60 6.08 -11.85 -5.59
N MET A 61 4.80 -12.26 -5.56
CA MET A 61 4.12 -12.82 -6.71
C MET A 61 4.01 -11.84 -7.88
N THR A 62 3.76 -10.57 -7.60
CA THR A 62 3.70 -9.51 -8.62
C THR A 62 5.05 -9.35 -9.33
N SER A 63 6.15 -9.27 -8.59
CA SER A 63 7.49 -9.22 -9.18
C SER A 63 7.80 -10.46 -10.01
N MET A 64 7.48 -11.66 -9.50
CA MET A 64 7.65 -12.92 -10.23
C MET A 64 6.82 -12.97 -11.53
N PHE A 65 5.61 -12.42 -11.52
CA PHE A 65 4.78 -12.33 -12.73
C PHE A 65 5.53 -11.55 -13.81
N PHE A 66 5.90 -10.29 -13.54
CA PHE A 66 6.58 -9.44 -14.50
C PHE A 66 7.98 -9.94 -14.90
N TYR A 67 8.70 -10.58 -13.97
CA TYR A 67 9.99 -11.20 -14.24
C TYR A 67 9.90 -12.30 -15.32
N ASN A 68 8.87 -13.14 -15.24
CA ASN A 68 8.70 -14.31 -16.09
C ASN A 68 7.97 -14.00 -17.43
N VAL A 69 7.55 -12.76 -17.68
CA VAL A 69 6.94 -12.38 -18.95
C VAL A 69 8.00 -12.39 -20.08
N LYS A 70 8.02 -13.49 -20.84
CA LYS A 70 8.97 -13.70 -21.95
C LYS A 70 8.57 -13.04 -23.28
N ARG A 71 7.28 -12.78 -23.51
CA ARG A 71 6.74 -12.33 -24.83
C ARG A 71 6.75 -10.81 -25.04
N VAL A 72 7.35 -10.05 -24.13
CA VAL A 72 7.35 -8.57 -24.20
C VAL A 72 8.70 -8.09 -24.66
N THR A 73 8.72 -7.31 -25.75
CA THR A 73 9.94 -6.72 -26.31
C THR A 73 10.55 -5.71 -25.34
N ARG A 74 11.86 -5.45 -25.47
CA ARG A 74 12.57 -4.49 -24.61
C ARG A 74 11.95 -3.09 -24.62
N ILE A 75 11.51 -2.62 -25.80
CA ILE A 75 10.83 -1.33 -25.95
C ILE A 75 9.53 -1.31 -25.13
N LYS A 76 8.70 -2.36 -25.25
CA LYS A 76 7.47 -2.48 -24.47
C LYS A 76 7.75 -2.55 -22.96
N LYS A 77 8.80 -3.25 -22.52
CA LYS A 77 9.22 -3.24 -21.11
C LYS A 77 9.65 -1.84 -20.64
N GLY A 78 10.34 -1.08 -21.49
CA GLY A 78 10.69 0.32 -21.23
C GLY A 78 9.46 1.21 -21.05
N LEU A 79 8.45 1.06 -21.92
CA LEU A 79 7.17 1.76 -21.80
C LEU A 79 6.43 1.37 -20.51
N ILE A 80 6.38 0.09 -20.17
CA ILE A 80 5.78 -0.38 -18.91
C ILE A 80 6.47 0.28 -17.72
N ILE A 81 7.80 0.31 -17.68
CA ILE A 81 8.55 0.98 -16.60
C ILE A 81 8.22 2.47 -16.57
N PHE A 82 8.18 3.15 -17.71
CA PHE A 82 7.84 4.58 -17.78
C PHE A 82 6.45 4.87 -17.20
N PHE A 83 5.42 4.12 -17.60
CA PHE A 83 4.06 4.30 -17.07
C PHE A 83 3.96 3.94 -15.58
N ILE A 84 4.69 2.92 -15.13
CA ILE A 84 4.76 2.60 -13.70
C ILE A 84 5.43 3.75 -12.93
N SER A 85 6.52 4.34 -13.44
CA SER A 85 7.17 5.50 -12.80
C SER A 85 6.20 6.68 -12.67
N LEU A 86 5.40 6.97 -13.70
CA LEU A 86 4.36 8.00 -13.62
C LEU A 86 3.32 7.67 -12.54
N LEU A 87 2.85 6.42 -12.49
CA LEU A 87 1.93 5.96 -11.46
C LEU A 87 2.51 6.13 -10.04
N LEU A 88 3.78 5.79 -9.84
CA LEU A 88 4.45 5.98 -8.55
C LEU A 88 4.49 7.45 -8.14
N VAL A 89 4.75 8.37 -9.08
CA VAL A 89 4.68 9.82 -8.82
C VAL A 89 3.27 10.23 -8.40
N PHE A 90 2.23 9.76 -9.09
CA PHE A 90 0.85 10.05 -8.70
C PHE A 90 0.50 9.49 -7.31
N CYS A 91 0.95 8.29 -6.97
CA CYS A 91 0.76 7.73 -5.63
C CYS A 91 1.44 8.59 -4.56
N VAL A 92 2.66 9.09 -4.80
CA VAL A 92 3.36 9.97 -3.84
C VAL A 92 2.62 11.30 -3.67
N LEU A 93 2.14 11.91 -4.78
CA LEU A 93 1.35 13.15 -4.69
C LEU A 93 0.02 12.93 -3.97
N GLY A 94 -0.66 11.81 -4.23
CA GLY A 94 -1.87 11.41 -3.52
C GLY A 94 -1.60 11.23 -2.03
N GLU A 95 -0.51 10.56 -1.67
CA GLU A 95 -0.11 10.33 -0.28
C GLU A 95 0.19 11.63 0.46
N ILE A 96 0.86 12.58 -0.19
CA ILE A 96 1.11 13.92 0.39
C ILE A 96 -0.22 14.62 0.70
N ASN A 97 -1.22 14.50 -0.16
CA ASN A 97 -2.54 15.10 0.07
C ASN A 97 -3.30 14.41 1.21
N GLU A 98 -3.27 13.07 1.27
CA GLU A 98 -3.86 12.30 2.36
C GLU A 98 -3.24 12.67 3.71
N VAL A 99 -1.91 12.72 3.79
CA VAL A 99 -1.18 13.11 5.01
C VAL A 99 -1.60 14.52 5.45
N LYS A 100 -1.66 15.48 4.52
CA LYS A 100 -2.09 16.86 4.84
C LYS A 100 -3.51 16.90 5.36
N TRP A 101 -4.44 16.26 4.65
CA TRP A 101 -5.85 16.21 5.04
C TRP A 101 -6.05 15.59 6.43
N HIS A 102 -5.33 14.51 6.72
CA HIS A 102 -5.35 13.87 8.03
C HIS A 102 -4.78 14.79 9.12
N LEU A 103 -3.65 15.46 8.86
CA LEU A 103 -3.06 16.37 9.83
C LEU A 103 -3.93 17.58 10.11
N ASP A 104 -4.57 18.14 9.09
CA ASP A 104 -5.52 19.24 9.26
C ASP A 104 -6.72 18.79 10.10
N THR A 105 -7.23 17.58 9.87
CA THR A 105 -8.33 16.99 10.64
C THR A 105 -7.95 16.73 12.11
N LEU A 106 -6.67 16.44 12.37
CA LEU A 106 -6.15 16.16 13.71
C LEU A 106 -5.63 17.40 14.45
N ASN A 107 -5.72 18.60 13.86
CA ASN A 107 -5.10 19.84 14.38
C ASN A 107 -3.57 19.73 14.55
N GLY A 108 -2.91 19.00 13.65
CA GLY A 108 -1.46 18.81 13.61
C GLY A 108 -1.01 17.41 14.00
N GLY A 109 0.32 17.22 14.00
CA GLY A 109 0.95 15.94 14.30
C GLY A 109 1.20 15.72 15.80
N PRO A 110 1.88 14.62 16.18
CA PRO A 110 2.01 14.23 17.58
C PRO A 110 2.80 15.19 18.48
N ASN A 111 3.58 16.09 17.88
CA ASN A 111 4.37 17.09 18.61
C ASN A 111 3.62 18.42 18.82
N SER A 112 2.44 18.58 18.21
CA SER A 112 1.63 19.80 18.31
C SER A 112 0.72 19.72 19.53
N SER A 113 0.84 20.66 20.48
CA SER A 113 0.03 20.69 21.72
C SER A 113 -1.48 20.73 21.48
N ASN A 114 -1.89 21.25 20.32
CA ASN A 114 -3.30 21.38 19.93
C ASN A 114 -3.82 20.16 19.16
N SER A 115 -2.96 19.16 18.91
CA SER A 115 -3.32 17.97 18.15
C SER A 115 -4.11 16.97 18.99
N ILE A 116 -5.08 16.31 18.38
CA ILE A 116 -5.82 15.18 18.96
C ILE A 116 -4.88 14.03 19.33
N ILE A 117 -3.76 13.89 18.62
CA ILE A 117 -2.76 12.84 18.82
C ILE A 117 -1.50 13.37 19.55
N TYR A 118 -1.60 14.46 20.31
CA TYR A 118 -0.47 15.02 21.05
C TYR A 118 0.14 13.98 21.99
N ARG A 119 1.46 13.79 21.92
CA ARG A 119 2.28 12.79 22.65
C ARG A 119 2.03 11.33 22.28
N TRP A 120 1.24 11.04 21.25
CA TRP A 120 1.10 9.68 20.72
C TRP A 120 2.21 9.37 19.70
N GLY A 121 2.40 8.10 19.36
CA GLY A 121 3.25 7.74 18.22
C GLY A 121 2.55 8.06 16.89
N TRP A 122 3.33 8.22 15.80
CA TRP A 122 2.75 8.37 14.46
C TRP A 122 1.91 7.16 14.03
N PHE A 123 2.22 5.96 14.51
CA PHE A 123 1.45 4.77 14.27
C PHE A 123 0.43 4.56 15.40
N ASN A 124 -0.83 4.95 15.16
CA ASN A 124 -1.89 4.86 16.15
C ASN A 124 -3.28 4.71 15.51
N GLN A 125 -4.30 4.58 16.36
CA GLN A 125 -5.68 4.31 15.97
C GLN A 125 -6.36 5.37 15.07
N TYR A 126 -5.81 6.59 14.99
CA TYR A 126 -6.29 7.70 14.16
C TYR A 126 -5.50 7.87 12.87
N THR A 127 -4.32 7.27 12.77
CA THR A 127 -3.36 7.50 11.68
C THR A 127 -3.05 6.25 10.88
N ASN A 128 -3.66 5.09 11.19
CA ASN A 128 -3.44 3.87 10.42
C ASN A 128 -3.70 4.07 8.92
N THR A 129 -4.71 4.87 8.54
CA THR A 129 -5.06 5.19 7.13
C THR A 129 -4.00 6.03 6.43
N ILE A 130 -3.13 6.73 7.15
CA ILE A 130 -1.95 7.35 6.55
C ILE A 130 -1.02 6.26 6.00
N PHE A 131 -0.87 5.14 6.71
CA PHE A 131 0.05 4.07 6.28
C PHE A 131 -0.61 3.04 5.36
N PHE A 132 -1.90 2.75 5.59
CA PHE A 132 -2.67 1.72 4.90
C PHE A 132 -3.83 2.37 4.16
N ASN A 133 -3.56 2.82 2.93
CA ASN A 133 -4.54 3.41 2.04
C ASN A 133 -4.34 2.94 0.60
N VAL A 134 -5.15 3.48 -0.31
CA VAL A 134 -5.08 3.14 -1.74
C VAL A 134 -3.73 3.53 -2.37
N ASN A 135 -3.14 4.66 -1.97
CA ASN A 135 -1.86 5.12 -2.51
C ASN A 135 -0.74 4.17 -2.10
N SER A 136 -0.62 3.82 -0.82
CA SER A 136 0.40 2.89 -0.35
C SER A 136 0.22 1.47 -0.91
N PHE A 137 -1.03 1.02 -1.06
CA PHE A 137 -1.36 -0.26 -1.69
C PHE A 137 -0.95 -0.34 -3.16
N VAL A 138 -1.32 0.67 -3.96
CA VAL A 138 -0.98 0.71 -5.39
C VAL A 138 0.52 0.92 -5.57
N PHE A 139 1.13 1.77 -4.76
CA PHE A 139 2.57 2.05 -4.80
C PHE A 139 3.39 0.77 -4.63
N GLY A 140 3.11 -0.05 -3.62
CA GLY A 140 3.86 -1.29 -3.41
C GLY A 140 3.72 -2.28 -4.55
N ILE A 141 2.51 -2.49 -5.08
CA ILE A 141 2.25 -3.38 -6.23
C ILE A 141 3.00 -2.87 -7.47
N ALA A 142 2.88 -1.58 -7.76
CA ALA A 142 3.52 -0.93 -8.90
C ALA A 142 5.05 -1.05 -8.81
N LEU A 143 5.64 -0.73 -7.66
CA LEU A 143 7.08 -0.84 -7.42
C LEU A 143 7.56 -2.29 -7.59
N SER A 144 6.82 -3.26 -7.04
CA SER A 144 7.16 -4.67 -7.19
C SER A 144 7.12 -5.13 -8.65
N GLY A 145 6.11 -4.70 -9.41
CA GLY A 145 6.02 -4.97 -10.84
C GLY A 145 7.18 -4.36 -11.63
N MET A 146 7.57 -3.12 -11.31
CA MET A 146 8.73 -2.44 -11.89
C MET A 146 10.03 -3.21 -11.64
N LEU A 147 10.26 -3.68 -10.40
CA LEU A 147 11.42 -4.51 -10.07
C LEU A 147 11.45 -5.79 -10.89
N GLY A 148 10.32 -6.50 -10.99
CA GLY A 148 10.20 -7.69 -11.84
C GLY A 148 10.56 -7.41 -13.30
N CYS A 149 10.06 -6.30 -13.86
CA CYS A 149 10.40 -5.85 -15.22
C CYS A 149 11.90 -5.57 -15.40
N ILE A 150 12.52 -4.82 -14.49
CA ILE A 150 13.94 -4.47 -14.54
C ILE A 150 14.81 -5.74 -14.49
N LEU A 151 14.52 -6.66 -13.57
CA LEU A 151 15.22 -7.94 -13.45
C LEU A 151 15.07 -8.79 -14.71
N SER A 152 13.89 -8.78 -15.33
CA SER A 152 13.63 -9.49 -16.59
C SER A 152 14.46 -8.93 -17.76
N ILE A 153 14.72 -7.62 -17.79
CA ILE A 153 15.59 -7.02 -18.81
C ILE A 153 17.04 -7.43 -18.57
N LYS A 154 17.51 -7.44 -17.31
CA LYS A 154 18.88 -7.84 -16.97
C LYS A 154 19.15 -9.28 -17.40
N LYS A 155 18.24 -10.21 -17.10
CA LYS A 155 18.32 -11.62 -17.51
C LYS A 155 18.49 -11.81 -19.02
N ASN A 156 17.82 -11.00 -19.83
CA ASN A 156 17.88 -11.12 -21.29
C ASN A 156 19.17 -10.52 -21.91
N ARG A 157 20.07 -9.95 -21.10
CA ARG A 157 21.39 -9.45 -21.55
C ARG A 157 22.52 -10.45 -21.30
N GLU A 158 22.30 -11.42 -20.42
CA GLU A 158 23.19 -12.57 -20.16
C GLU A 158 22.82 -13.72 -21.13
#